data_AF-A0A927MBV4-F1
#
_entry.id   AF-A0A927MBV4-F1
#
_cell.length_a   1.000
_cell.length_b   1.000
_cell.length_c   1.000
_cell.angle_alpha   90.00
_cell.angle_beta   90.00
_cell.angle_gamma   90.00
#
_symmetry.space_group_name_H-M   'P 1'
#
loop_
_entity.id
_entity.type
_entity.pdbx_description
1 polymer ?
#
loop_
_entity_poly.entity_id
_entity_poly.type
_entity_poly.pdbx_seq_one_letter_code
_entity_poly.pdbx_strand_id
1 'polypeptide(L)' 'MTATLNNVTPRKAKSEPSAEAKAAAELVRLAKEQGLPLTGPDGLLKQLTKTVLETALNEEMTEHLGYEKT' A
#
# COMPACT_ATOMS: atom_id res chain seq x y z
N MET A 1 38.23 39.65 -5.99
CA MET A 1 37.67 38.46 -5.33
C MET A 1 36.16 38.56 -5.35
N THR A 2 35.50 38.01 -6.36
CA THR A 2 34.03 37.98 -6.44
C THR A 2 33.62 36.73 -7.21
N ALA A 3 33.11 35.72 -6.49
CA ALA A 3 32.44 34.57 -7.06
C ALA A 3 31.05 34.44 -6.41
N THR A 4 30.08 35.04 -7.10
CA THR A 4 28.69 34.61 -7.38
C THR A 4 28.31 33.23 -6.79
N LEU A 5 27.46 33.17 -5.75
CA LEU A 5 25.98 33.02 -5.71
C LEU A 5 25.38 31.66 -6.17
N ASN A 6 24.76 31.01 -5.17
CA ASN A 6 23.40 30.42 -5.12
C ASN A 6 23.02 29.08 -5.78
N ASN A 7 22.37 28.26 -4.91
CA ASN A 7 21.15 27.44 -5.09
C ASN A 7 21.13 26.42 -6.26
N VAL A 8 20.51 25.24 -6.17
CA VAL A 8 19.22 24.90 -5.56
C VAL A 8 19.27 23.40 -5.25
N THR A 9 18.76 23.00 -4.09
CA THR A 9 18.40 21.61 -3.76
C THR A 9 17.66 20.96 -4.95
N PRO A 10 17.98 19.75 -5.40
CA PRO A 10 17.20 19.12 -6.46
C PRO A 10 15.79 18.87 -5.92
N ARG A 11 14.83 19.65 -6.43
CA ARG A 11 13.39 19.46 -6.25
C ARG A 11 13.08 18.03 -6.71
N LYS A 12 12.69 17.15 -5.78
CA LYS A 12 12.22 15.80 -6.12
C LYS A 12 11.15 15.91 -7.21
N ALA A 13 11.45 15.42 -8.40
CA ALA A 13 10.44 15.18 -9.42
C ALA A 13 9.40 14.24 -8.81
N LYS A 14 8.10 14.51 -9.02
CA LYS A 14 7.02 13.62 -8.60
C LYS A 14 7.20 12.30 -9.34
N SER A 15 7.73 11.28 -8.67
CA SER A 15 7.84 9.92 -9.18
C SER A 15 6.45 9.39 -9.50
N GLU A 16 6.31 8.63 -10.58
CA GLU A 16 5.05 7.98 -10.92
C GLU A 16 4.53 7.14 -9.74
N PRO A 17 3.20 7.09 -9.52
CA PRO A 17 2.65 6.25 -8.46
C PRO A 17 2.93 4.77 -8.75
N SER A 18 3.28 4.04 -7.69
CA SER A 18 3.53 2.60 -7.77
C SER A 18 2.28 1.83 -8.20
N ALA A 19 2.46 0.58 -8.61
CA ALA A 19 1.33 -0.28 -8.97
C ALA A 19 0.35 -0.45 -7.81
N GLU A 20 0.85 -0.57 -6.58
CA GLU A 20 0.07 -0.67 -5.35
C GLU A 20 -0.72 0.62 -5.09
N ALA A 21 -0.10 1.78 -5.30
CA ALA A 21 -0.78 3.07 -5.14
C ALA A 21 -1.92 3.24 -6.17
N LYS A 22 -1.71 2.80 -7.41
CA LYS A 22 -2.75 2.79 -8.45
C LYS A 22 -3.89 1.82 -8.10
N ALA A 23 -3.56 0.60 -7.64
CA ALA A 23 -4.55 -0.39 -7.21
C ALA A 23 -5.38 0.11 -6.01
N ALA A 24 -4.74 0.73 -5.02
CA ALA A 24 -5.43 1.31 -3.87
C ALA A 24 -6.41 2.42 -4.29
N ALA A 25 -6.03 3.26 -5.25
CA ALA A 25 -6.91 4.30 -5.79
C ALA A 25 -8.16 3.71 -6.46
N GLU A 26 -7.99 2.65 -7.27
CA GLU A 26 -9.12 1.95 -7.91
C GLU A 26 -10.02 1.26 -6.89
N LEU A 27 -9.47 0.62 -5.86
CA LEU A 27 -10.27 0.01 -4.78
C LEU A 27 -11.13 1.06 -4.06
N VAL A 28 -10.57 2.23 -3.77
CA VAL A 28 -11.32 3.34 -3.15
C VAL A 28 -12.40 3.87 -4.09
N ARG A 29 -12.13 3.97 -5.40
CA ARG A 29 -13.13 4.38 -6.40
C ARG A 29 -14.29 3.40 -6.43
N LEU A 30 -14.00 2.11 -6.56
CA LEU A 30 -15.01 1.04 -6.60
C LEU A 30 -15.85 0.98 -5.32
N ALA A 31 -15.23 1.13 -4.15
CA ALA A 31 -15.95 1.18 -2.88
C ALA A 31 -16.94 2.34 -2.83
N LYS A 32 -16.53 3.53 -3.29
CA LYS A 32 -17.43 4.70 -3.36
C LYS A 32 -18.60 4.48 -4.32
N GLU A 33 -18.35 3.88 -5.49
CA GLU A 33 -19.40 3.56 -6.47
C GLU A 33 -20.43 2.57 -5.93
N GLN A 34 -19.99 1.65 -5.08
CA GLN A 34 -20.85 0.65 -4.44
C GLN A 34 -21.49 1.14 -3.14
N GLY A 35 -21.20 2.38 -2.71
CA GLY A 35 -21.66 2.90 -1.42
C GLY A 35 -21.05 2.18 -0.21
N LEU A 36 -19.95 1.44 -0.40
CA LEU A 36 -19.23 0.76 0.65
C LEU A 36 -18.45 1.79 1.50
N PRO A 37 -18.64 1.82 2.84
CA PRO A 37 -17.85 2.68 3.70
C PRO A 37 -16.35 2.39 3.56
N LEU A 38 -15.50 3.41 3.56
CA LEU A 38 -14.04 3.19 3.49
C LEU A 38 -13.50 2.61 4.81
N THR A 39 -14.13 2.94 5.92
CA THR A 39 -13.76 2.58 7.30
C THR A 39 -14.96 2.03 8.07
N GLY A 40 -14.70 1.47 9.25
CA GLY A 40 -15.72 0.89 10.11
C GLY A 40 -15.74 -0.65 10.05
N PRO A 41 -16.59 -1.30 10.86
CA PRO A 41 -16.64 -2.76 10.96
C PRO A 41 -16.88 -3.46 9.62
N ASP A 42 -17.70 -2.84 8.77
CA ASP A 42 -18.07 -3.34 7.45
C ASP A 42 -17.37 -2.57 6.31
N GLY A 43 -16.36 -1.76 6.64
CA GLY A 43 -15.70 -0.90 5.67
C GLY A 43 -14.58 -1.58 4.88
N LEU A 44 -14.25 -1.00 3.73
CA LEU A 44 -13.20 -1.48 2.81
C LEU A 44 -11.89 -1.81 3.53
N LEU A 45 -11.36 -0.91 4.36
CA LEU A 45 -10.07 -1.12 5.01
C LEU A 45 -10.09 -2.32 5.97
N LYS A 46 -11.21 -2.56 6.66
CA LYS A 46 -11.36 -3.70 7.56
C LYS A 46 -11.37 -5.01 6.77
N GLN A 47 -12.10 -5.05 5.66
CA GLN A 47 -12.15 -6.20 4.76
C GLN A 47 -10.80 -6.48 4.11
N LEU A 48 -10.15 -5.45 3.55
CA LEU A 48 -8.84 -5.59 2.90
C LEU A 48 -7.78 -6.11 3.88
N THR A 49 -7.73 -5.55 5.10
CA THR A 49 -6.79 -6.01 6.13
C THR A 49 -7.04 -7.47 6.49
N LYS A 50 -8.31 -7.89 6.62
CA LYS A 50 -8.66 -9.28 6.88
C LYS A 50 -8.16 -10.19 5.75
N THR A 51 -8.47 -9.85 4.49
CA THR A 51 -8.05 -10.65 3.33
C THR A 51 -6.54 -10.79 3.28
N VAL A 52 -5.78 -9.70 3.44
CA VAL A 52 -4.30 -9.76 3.42
C VAL A 52 -3.76 -10.69 4.51
N LEU A 53 -4.28 -10.60 5.74
CA LEU A 53 -3.84 -11.46 6.83
C LEU A 53 -4.19 -12.94 6.59
N GLU A 54 -5.39 -13.24 6.09
CA GLU A 54 -5.81 -14.60 5.78
C GLU A 54 -5.02 -15.19 4.62
N THR A 55 -4.73 -14.40 3.59
CA THR A 55 -3.88 -14.81 2.46
C THR A 55 -2.46 -15.10 2.93
N ALA A 56 -1.84 -14.18 3.67
CA ALA A 56 -0.49 -14.38 4.21
C ALA A 56 -0.42 -15.61 5.11
N LEU A 57 -1.40 -15.81 5.99
CA LEU A 57 -1.45 -17.00 6.84
C LEU A 57 -1.59 -18.29 6.03
N ASN A 58 -2.41 -18.29 4.98
CA ASN A 58 -2.56 -19.45 4.12
C ASN A 58 -1.28 -19.76 3.35
N GLU A 59 -0.58 -18.74 2.85
CA GLU A 59 0.73 -18.88 2.21
C GLU A 59 1.75 -19.51 3.17
N GLU A 60 1.88 -19.00 4.40
CA GLU A 60 2.75 -19.56 5.45
C GLU A 60 2.43 -21.04 5.75
N MET A 61 1.15 -21.40 5.85
CA MET A 61 0.74 -22.79 6.06
C MET A 61 1.10 -23.71 4.88
N THR A 62 1.11 -23.18 3.66
CA THR A 62 1.48 -23.94 2.46
C THR A 62 2.98 -24.00 2.19
N GLU A 63 3.73 -22.95 2.57
CA GLU A 63 5.15 -22.81 2.23
C GLU A 63 6.07 -23.44 3.28
N HIS A 64 5.76 -23.38 4.57
CA HIS A 64 6.31 -24.21 5.66
C HIS A 64 5.85 -23.56 6.96
N LEU A 65 5.30 -24.33 7.90
CA LEU A 65 4.96 -23.88 9.27
C LEU A 65 6.19 -23.45 10.12
N GLY A 66 7.33 -23.12 9.51
CA GLY A 66 8.49 -22.57 10.20
C GLY A 66 9.14 -23.50 11.23
N TYR A 67 8.90 -24.81 11.18
CA TYR A 67 9.67 -25.78 11.97
C TYR A 67 10.84 -26.33 11.15
N GLU A 68 11.74 -25.44 10.73
CA GLU A 68 13.15 -25.83 10.66
C GLU A 68 13.56 -26.16 12.11
N LYS A 69 13.61 -27.45 12.45
CA LYS A 69 14.32 -27.90 13.65
C LYS A 69 15.76 -27.42 13.49
N THR A 70 16.16 -26.41 14.25
CA THR A 70 17.55 -26.22 14.64
C THR A 70 18.02 -27.42 15.46
#